data_AF-A0A0C9TA56-F1
#
_entry.id   AF-A0A0C9TA56-F1
#
_cell.length_a   1.000
_cell.length_b   1.000
_cell.length_c   1.000
_cell.angle_alpha   90.00
_cell.angle_beta   90.00
_cell.angle_gamma   90.00
#
_symmetry.space_group_name_H-M   'P 1'
#
loop_
_entity.id
_entity.type
_entity.pdbx_description
1 polymer ?
#
loop_
_entity_poly.entity_id
_entity_poly.type
_entity_poly.pdbx_seq_one_letter_code
_entity_poly.pdbx_strand_id
1 'polypeptide(L)'
;MALQDAQANGFVASLKDNAEAKMGLLHAAYGAGALSSPLVATQFAQLPHWSFHYLVSLGIAVINTILLILVFGLKNQDDCLAQIGHPRGEQNTSEHSQFRQIFRLKDVHLLALFILVYVGVEVTIGGWIVTYVIDVRGGGPSSGYISSGFFGGLMTGRVALLWVNRKVGERRVLFIYALLAIGLELVVWLVPSLVGGAVSVSIIGVLLGPMYPITMNHAGRVLPAWLLTGSIGWIAGFGQAGSALLPFMTGTIASKSGIGALQPL
;
A
#
# COMPACT_ATOMS: atom_id res chain seq x y z
N MET A 1 13.28 -1.47 -2.97
CA MET A 1 12.02 -0.85 -2.50
C MET A 1 11.74 -1.11 -1.02
N ALA A 2 11.81 -2.36 -0.51
CA ALA A 2 11.50 -2.66 0.89
C ALA A 2 12.29 -1.84 1.93
N LEU A 3 13.58 -1.56 1.69
CA LEU A 3 14.39 -0.73 2.58
C LEU A 3 13.87 0.72 2.65
N GLN A 4 13.56 1.31 1.50
CA GLN A 4 13.06 2.69 1.41
C GLN A 4 11.67 2.82 2.05
N ASP A 5 10.79 1.82 1.84
CA ASP A 5 9.49 1.79 2.50
C ASP A 5 9.65 1.71 4.02
N ALA A 6 10.47 0.78 4.52
CA ALA A 6 10.73 0.64 5.95
C ALA A 6 11.26 1.92 6.59
N GLN A 7 12.25 2.56 5.95
CA GLN A 7 12.86 3.80 6.45
C GLN A 7 11.90 4.98 6.40
N ALA A 8 11.15 5.17 5.32
CA ALA A 8 10.20 6.28 5.19
C ALA A 8 9.04 6.14 6.19
N ASN A 9 8.43 4.94 6.28
CA ASN A 9 7.36 4.68 7.24
C ASN A 9 7.88 4.76 8.69
N GLY A 10 9.05 4.18 8.98
CA GLY A 10 9.67 4.26 10.31
C GLY A 10 9.98 5.69 10.73
N PHE A 11 10.51 6.51 9.82
CA PHE A 11 10.78 7.92 10.08
C PHE A 11 9.48 8.70 10.35
N VAL A 12 8.46 8.57 9.49
CA VAL A 12 7.19 9.29 9.65
C VAL A 12 6.41 8.84 10.88
N ALA A 13 6.41 7.54 11.19
CA ALA A 13 5.79 6.99 12.40
C ALA A 13 6.48 7.47 13.69
N SER A 14 7.76 7.84 13.63
CA SER A 14 8.52 8.38 14.77
C SER A 14 8.27 9.86 15.03
N LEU A 15 7.60 10.57 14.11
CA LEU A 15 7.22 11.98 14.30
C LEU A 15 6.08 12.08 15.32
N LYS A 16 6.13 13.07 16.20
CA LYS A 16 5.08 13.32 17.21
C LYS A 16 3.97 14.19 16.63
N ASP A 17 4.34 15.16 15.80
CA ASP A 17 3.39 16.10 15.21
C ASP A 17 2.74 15.53 13.97
N ASN A 18 1.42 15.32 14.05
CA ASN A 18 0.58 14.94 12.92
C ASN A 18 1.07 13.70 12.16
N ALA A 19 1.64 12.71 12.87
CA ALA A 19 2.16 11.47 12.29
C ALA A 19 1.16 10.80 11.34
N GLU A 20 -0.10 10.72 11.75
CA GLU A 20 -1.16 10.12 10.93
C GLU A 20 -1.39 10.84 9.60
N ALA A 21 -1.42 12.18 9.62
CA ALA A 21 -1.64 12.97 8.42
C ALA A 21 -0.43 12.90 7.48
N LYS A 22 0.79 12.94 8.04
CA LYS A 22 2.03 12.77 7.29
C LYS A 22 2.15 11.37 6.69
N MET A 23 1.74 10.33 7.43
CA MET A 23 1.69 8.96 6.95
C MET A 23 0.67 8.81 5.81
N GLY A 24 -0.52 9.39 5.97
CA GLY A 24 -1.52 9.46 4.91
C GLY A 24 -1.00 10.18 3.66
N LEU A 25 -0.28 11.29 3.81
CA LEU A 25 0.30 12.05 2.70
C LEU A 25 1.43 11.29 1.99
N LEU A 26 2.34 10.65 2.74
CA LEU A 26 3.40 9.80 2.19
C LEU A 26 2.81 8.72 1.29
N HIS A 27 1.76 8.06 1.79
CA HIS A 27 1.04 7.03 1.06
C HIS A 27 0.14 7.59 -0.05
N ALA A 28 -0.36 8.82 0.05
CA ALA A 28 -1.04 9.48 -1.06
C ALA A 28 -0.08 9.75 -2.23
N ALA A 29 1.18 10.09 -1.97
CA ALA A 29 2.20 10.23 -3.01
C ALA A 29 2.49 8.89 -3.71
N TYR A 30 2.53 7.79 -2.97
CA TYR A 30 2.54 6.43 -3.55
C TYR A 30 1.32 6.19 -4.44
N GLY A 31 0.12 6.52 -3.95
CA GLY A 31 -1.13 6.36 -4.71
C GLY A 31 -1.15 7.19 -5.99
N ALA A 32 -0.60 8.41 -5.97
CA ALA A 32 -0.45 9.25 -7.15
C ALA A 32 0.48 8.62 -8.20
N GLY A 33 1.59 8.01 -7.76
CA GLY A 33 2.47 7.23 -8.64
C GLY A 33 1.76 6.01 -9.23
N ALA A 34 1.03 5.26 -8.39
CA ALA A 34 0.27 4.08 -8.81
C ALA A 34 -0.87 4.41 -9.79
N LEU A 35 -1.50 5.58 -9.63
CA LEU A 35 -2.50 6.10 -10.57
C LEU A 35 -1.88 6.51 -11.91
N SER A 36 -0.73 7.20 -11.85
CA SER A 36 -0.07 7.76 -13.04
C SER A 36 0.64 6.70 -13.88
N SER A 37 1.15 5.64 -13.25
CA SER A 37 1.95 4.60 -13.90
C SER A 37 1.19 3.87 -15.03
N PRO A 38 -0.04 3.34 -14.84
CA PRO A 38 -0.80 2.72 -15.91
C PRO A 38 -1.16 3.68 -17.06
N LEU A 39 -1.45 4.95 -16.75
CA LEU A 39 -1.78 5.95 -17.76
C LEU A 39 -0.60 6.19 -18.70
N VAL A 40 0.61 6.32 -18.14
CA VAL A 40 1.84 6.49 -18.91
C VAL A 40 2.21 5.18 -19.63
N ALA A 41 2.16 4.03 -18.93
CA ALA A 41 2.50 2.74 -19.50
C ALA A 41 1.62 2.36 -20.69
N THR A 42 0.32 2.65 -20.64
CA THR A 42 -0.63 2.39 -21.73
C THR A 42 -0.25 3.16 -23.00
N GLN A 43 0.23 4.39 -22.88
CA GLN A 43 0.68 5.18 -24.03
C GLN A 43 1.98 4.62 -24.63
N PHE A 44 2.95 4.26 -23.78
CA PHE A 44 4.20 3.65 -24.23
C PHE A 44 4.00 2.28 -24.89
N ALA A 45 3.00 1.51 -24.46
CA ALA A 45 2.67 0.21 -25.04
C ALA A 45 2.22 0.29 -26.51
N GLN A 46 1.74 1.45 -26.97
CA GLN A 46 1.34 1.67 -28.36
C GLN A 46 2.52 2.08 -29.27
N LEU A 47 3.67 2.41 -28.69
CA LEU A 47 4.85 2.84 -29.43
C LEU A 47 5.77 1.65 -29.75
N PRO A 48 6.49 1.66 -30.90
CA PRO A 48 7.44 0.60 -31.25
C PRO A 48 8.58 0.43 -30.23
N HIS A 49 8.90 1.50 -29.49
CA HIS A 49 9.95 1.52 -28.47
C HIS A 49 9.37 1.59 -27.05
N TRP A 50 8.51 0.64 -26.70
CA TRP A 50 7.93 0.50 -25.36
C TRP A 50 8.98 0.47 -24.23
N SER A 51 10.22 0.03 -24.54
CA SER A 51 11.35 -0.02 -23.61
C SER A 51 11.76 1.34 -23.04
N PHE A 52 11.43 2.46 -23.71
CA PHE A 52 11.69 3.81 -23.18
C PHE A 52 10.94 4.09 -21.87
N HIS A 53 9.87 3.35 -21.58
CA HIS A 53 9.19 3.41 -20.28
C HIS A 53 10.15 3.14 -19.10
N TYR A 54 11.09 2.20 -19.26
CA TYR A 54 12.09 1.91 -18.22
C TYR A 54 13.12 3.01 -18.06
N LEU A 55 13.46 3.72 -19.15
CA LEU A 55 14.39 4.85 -19.08
C LEU A 55 13.77 6.04 -18.34
N VAL A 56 12.48 6.31 -18.55
CA VAL A 56 11.73 7.32 -17.78
C VAL A 56 11.68 6.93 -16.30
N SER A 57 11.39 5.66 -16.01
CA SER A 57 11.37 5.14 -14.63
C SER A 57 12.74 5.27 -13.94
N LEU A 58 13.83 5.03 -14.66
CA LEU A 58 15.19 5.25 -14.18
C LEU A 58 15.45 6.73 -13.86
N GLY A 59 15.02 7.65 -14.73
CA GLY A 59 15.15 9.09 -14.50
C GLY A 59 14.44 9.54 -13.21
N ILE A 60 13.20 9.08 -12.99
CA ILE A 60 12.45 9.37 -11.76
C ILE A 60 13.17 8.80 -10.53
N ALA A 61 13.70 7.58 -10.61
CA ALA A 61 14.44 6.96 -9.51
C ALA A 61 15.72 7.73 -9.15
N VAL A 62 16.46 8.23 -10.16
CA VAL A 62 17.66 9.07 -9.95
C VAL A 62 17.28 10.39 -9.28
N ILE A 63 16.24 11.07 -9.77
CA ILE A 63 15.77 12.34 -9.18
C ILE A 63 15.34 12.11 -7.72
N ASN A 64 14.57 11.07 -7.45
CA ASN A 64 14.15 10.71 -6.08
C ASN A 64 15.38 10.46 -5.18
N THR A 65 16.40 9.76 -5.68
CA THR A 65 17.63 9.48 -4.92
C THR A 65 18.39 10.77 -4.60
N ILE A 66 18.54 11.68 -5.58
CA ILE A 66 19.20 12.98 -5.37
C ILE A 66 18.44 13.80 -4.34
N LEU A 67 17.10 13.88 -4.44
CA LEU A 67 16.27 14.60 -3.48
C LEU A 67 16.42 14.04 -2.06
N LEU A 68 16.42 12.71 -1.90
CA LEU A 68 16.64 12.08 -0.60
C LEU A 68 18.03 12.40 -0.03
N ILE A 69 19.08 12.38 -0.87
CA ILE A 69 20.45 12.76 -0.45
C ILE A 69 20.49 14.23 -0.03
N LEU A 70 19.86 15.14 -0.77
CA LEU A 70 19.84 16.57 -0.45
C LEU A 70 19.05 16.86 0.84
N VAL A 71 17.91 16.20 1.05
CA VAL A 71 17.04 16.43 2.20
C VAL A 71 17.62 15.82 3.48
N PHE A 72 18.08 14.57 3.43
CA PHE A 72 18.56 13.85 4.62
C PHE A 72 20.07 13.95 4.82
N GLY A 73 20.84 14.38 3.82
CA GLY A 73 22.27 14.60 3.93
C GLY A 73 23.06 13.34 4.31
N LEU A 74 22.56 12.15 3.96
CA LEU A 74 23.10 10.84 4.38
C LEU A 74 23.19 10.65 5.91
N LYS A 75 22.42 11.43 6.67
CA LYS A 75 22.39 11.34 8.14
C LYS A 75 21.52 10.16 8.59
N ASN A 76 21.82 9.65 9.78
CA ASN A 76 21.01 8.63 10.41
C ASN A 76 19.66 9.20 10.87
N GLN A 77 18.64 8.32 10.97
CA GLN A 77 17.30 8.66 11.43
C GLN A 77 17.33 9.43 12.76
N ASP A 78 18.15 9.00 13.73
CA ASP A 78 18.24 9.65 15.04
C ASP A 78 18.82 11.08 14.97
N ASP A 79 19.77 11.33 14.07
CA ASP A 79 20.37 12.65 13.89
C ASP A 79 19.42 13.60 13.17
N CYS A 80 18.60 13.08 12.25
CA CYS A 80 17.52 13.81 11.62
C CYS A 80 16.41 14.16 12.62
N LEU A 81 16.01 13.21 13.47
CA LEU A 81 15.03 13.43 14.53
C LEU A 81 15.54 14.42 15.59
N ALA A 82 16.82 14.34 15.98
CA ALA A 82 17.42 15.28 16.92
C ALA A 82 17.43 16.73 16.40
N GLN A 83 17.66 16.94 15.09
CA GLN A 83 17.62 18.27 14.47
C GLN A 83 16.25 18.95 14.53
N ILE A 84 15.17 18.15 14.56
CA ILE A 84 13.80 18.66 14.68
C ILE A 84 13.30 18.67 16.14
N GLY A 85 14.20 18.52 17.12
CA GLY A 85 13.89 18.62 18.54
C GLY A 85 13.26 17.37 19.16
N HIS A 86 13.32 16.22 18.48
CA HIS A 86 12.88 14.95 19.06
C HIS A 86 14.00 14.35 19.92
N PRO A 87 13.69 13.89 21.15
CA PRO A 87 14.68 13.21 21.97
C PRO A 87 15.16 11.95 21.24
N ARG A 88 16.47 11.69 21.28
CA ARG A 88 17.03 10.42 20.79
C ARG A 88 16.28 9.29 21.49
N GLY A 89 15.74 8.34 20.70
CA GLY A 89 15.01 7.19 21.23
C GLY A 89 15.85 6.45 22.27
N GLU A 90 15.19 5.82 23.24
CA GLU A 90 15.87 4.98 24.24
C GLU A 90 16.80 3.99 23.52
N GLN A 91 18.10 4.06 23.85
CA GLN A 91 19.07 3.13 23.29
C GLN A 91 18.72 1.72 23.77
N ASN A 92 18.78 0.74 22.86
CA ASN A 92 18.57 -0.66 23.20
C ASN A 92 19.60 -1.09 24.26
N THR A 93 19.17 -1.23 25.51
CA THR A 93 20.00 -1.66 26.65
C THR A 93 20.12 -3.19 26.74
N SER A 94 19.46 -3.93 25.85
CA SER A 94 19.43 -5.40 25.88
C SER A 94 20.59 -6.01 25.09
N GLU A 95 21.22 -7.03 25.68
CA GLU A 95 22.30 -7.82 25.08
C GLU A 95 21.83 -8.65 23.86
N HIS A 96 20.51 -8.79 23.66
CA HIS A 96 19.97 -9.56 22.54
C HIS A 96 19.88 -8.73 21.26
N SER A 97 20.16 -9.37 20.11
CA SER A 97 20.00 -8.75 18.80
C SER A 97 18.60 -8.19 18.60
N GLN A 98 18.51 -7.02 17.97
CA GLN A 98 17.22 -6.35 17.70
C GLN A 98 16.24 -7.27 16.97
N PHE A 99 16.72 -8.07 16.01
CA PHE A 99 15.89 -9.06 15.32
C PHE A 99 15.26 -10.09 16.27
N ARG A 100 16.03 -10.63 17.23
CA ARG A 100 15.48 -11.59 18.21
C ARG A 100 14.38 -10.95 19.06
N GLN A 101 14.50 -9.66 19.37
CA GLN A 101 13.48 -8.92 20.11
C GLN A 101 12.22 -8.74 19.25
N ILE A 102 12.38 -8.33 17.97
CA ILE A 102 11.27 -8.21 17.01
C ILE A 102 10.50 -9.53 16.89
N PHE A 103 11.21 -10.65 16.73
CA PHE A 103 10.58 -11.97 16.60
C PHE A 103 9.78 -12.43 17.83
N ARG A 104 10.08 -11.89 19.02
CA ARG A 104 9.35 -12.20 20.26
C ARG A 104 8.05 -11.40 20.42
N LEU A 105 7.92 -10.28 19.71
CA LEU A 105 6.73 -9.43 19.78
C LEU A 105 5.61 -10.06 18.94
N LYS A 106 4.58 -10.57 19.62
CA LYS A 106 3.39 -11.15 18.97
C LYS A 106 2.67 -10.13 18.09
N ASP A 107 2.65 -8.87 18.53
CA ASP A 107 2.00 -7.77 17.82
C ASP A 107 2.60 -7.55 16.43
N VAL A 108 3.93 -7.69 16.28
CA VAL A 108 4.60 -7.55 14.98
C VAL A 108 4.11 -8.61 13.99
N HIS A 109 3.96 -9.85 14.43
CA HIS A 109 3.49 -10.95 13.56
C HIS A 109 2.02 -10.81 13.19
N LEU A 110 1.19 -10.33 14.12
CA LEU A 110 -0.23 -10.05 13.83
C LEU A 110 -0.38 -8.92 12.79
N LEU A 111 0.40 -7.85 12.93
CA LEU A 111 0.42 -6.76 11.96
C LEU A 111 1.01 -7.22 10.62
N ALA A 112 2.06 -8.04 10.63
CA ALA A 112 2.64 -8.61 9.43
C ALA A 112 1.66 -9.51 8.66
N LEU A 113 0.91 -10.37 9.37
CA LEU A 113 -0.12 -11.22 8.76
C LEU A 113 -1.26 -10.37 8.17
N PHE A 114 -1.72 -9.36 8.90
CA PHE A 114 -2.73 -8.43 8.42
C PHE A 114 -2.28 -7.72 7.13
N ILE A 115 -1.05 -7.20 7.12
CA ILE A 115 -0.47 -6.51 5.96
C ILE A 115 -0.21 -7.47 4.79
N LEU A 116 0.17 -8.72 5.05
CA LEU A 116 0.31 -9.75 4.01
C LEU A 116 -1.02 -9.95 3.27
N VAL A 117 -2.12 -10.12 4.01
CA VAL A 117 -3.45 -10.30 3.40
C VAL A 117 -3.89 -9.01 2.70
N TYR A 118 -3.81 -7.88 3.40
CA TYR A 118 -4.24 -6.58 2.85
C TYR A 118 -3.50 -6.22 1.55
N VAL A 119 -2.16 -6.29 1.53
CA VAL A 119 -1.37 -5.95 0.33
C VAL A 119 -1.62 -6.96 -0.78
N GLY A 120 -1.74 -8.24 -0.45
CA GLY A 120 -2.03 -9.25 -1.45
C GLY A 120 -3.43 -9.10 -2.07
N VAL A 121 -4.45 -8.70 -1.29
CA VAL A 121 -5.78 -8.35 -1.81
C VAL A 121 -5.72 -7.09 -2.67
N GLU A 122 -5.07 -6.02 -2.19
CA GLU A 122 -4.90 -4.77 -2.92
C GLU A 122 -4.28 -4.99 -4.30
N VAL A 123 -3.18 -5.74 -4.35
CA VAL A 123 -2.46 -6.02 -5.61
C VAL A 123 -3.22 -7.01 -6.48
N THR A 124 -3.91 -7.99 -5.88
CA THR A 124 -4.75 -8.93 -6.65
C THR A 124 -5.89 -8.18 -7.34
N ILE A 125 -6.64 -7.35 -6.62
CA ILE A 125 -7.72 -6.54 -7.20
C ILE A 125 -7.14 -5.60 -8.26
N GLY A 126 -6.11 -4.83 -7.93
CA GLY A 126 -5.52 -3.86 -8.86
C GLY A 126 -4.96 -4.48 -10.15
N GLY A 127 -4.38 -5.68 -10.05
CA GLY A 127 -3.78 -6.40 -11.17
C GLY A 127 -4.77 -7.19 -12.02
N TRP A 128 -5.72 -7.89 -11.39
CA TRP A 128 -6.65 -8.78 -12.09
C TRP A 128 -7.94 -8.09 -12.54
N ILE A 129 -8.29 -6.93 -11.99
CA ILE A 129 -9.54 -6.26 -12.38
C ILE A 129 -9.57 -5.88 -13.86
N VAL A 130 -8.43 -5.49 -14.43
CA VAL A 130 -8.34 -5.15 -15.86
C VAL A 130 -8.63 -6.38 -16.71
N THR A 131 -7.96 -7.50 -16.41
CA THR A 131 -8.17 -8.78 -17.09
C THR A 131 -9.60 -9.27 -16.94
N TYR A 132 -10.17 -9.20 -15.73
CA TYR A 132 -11.56 -9.56 -15.46
C TYR A 132 -12.54 -8.75 -16.31
N VAL A 133 -12.35 -7.44 -16.41
CA VAL A 133 -13.24 -6.57 -17.19
C VAL A 133 -13.10 -6.84 -18.68
N ILE A 134 -11.89 -7.04 -19.19
CA ILE A 134 -11.66 -7.35 -20.61
C ILE A 134 -12.30 -8.70 -20.97
N ASP A 135 -11.96 -9.76 -20.24
CA ASP A 135 -12.30 -11.14 -20.64
C ASP A 135 -13.71 -11.57 -20.22
N VAL A 136 -14.23 -11.09 -19.08
CA VAL A 136 -15.55 -11.50 -18.55
C VAL A 136 -16.64 -10.47 -18.84
N ARG A 137 -16.29 -9.17 -18.86
CA ARG A 137 -17.26 -8.08 -19.10
C ARG A 137 -17.21 -7.54 -20.54
N GLY A 138 -16.35 -8.08 -21.40
CA GLY A 138 -16.21 -7.64 -22.80
C GLY A 138 -15.66 -6.21 -22.93
N GLY A 139 -14.89 -5.76 -21.94
CA GLY A 139 -14.32 -4.43 -21.91
C GLY A 139 -13.26 -4.23 -23.00
N GLY A 140 -13.31 -3.09 -23.68
CA GLY A 140 -12.33 -2.73 -24.70
C GLY A 140 -11.00 -2.21 -24.12
N PRO A 141 -10.15 -1.59 -24.95
CA PRO A 141 -8.85 -1.01 -24.55
C PRO A 141 -8.95 0.04 -23.43
N SER A 142 -10.13 0.61 -23.21
CA SER A 142 -10.43 1.57 -22.13
C SER A 142 -10.51 0.94 -20.73
N SER A 143 -10.45 -0.40 -20.62
CA SER A 143 -10.53 -1.11 -19.34
C SER A 143 -9.40 -0.76 -18.37
N GLY A 144 -8.26 -0.27 -18.86
CA GLY A 144 -7.17 0.24 -18.03
C GLY A 144 -7.58 1.41 -17.11
N TYR A 145 -8.59 2.20 -17.51
CA TYR A 145 -9.11 3.30 -16.68
C TYR A 145 -9.77 2.81 -15.38
N ILE A 146 -10.21 1.55 -15.32
CA ILE A 146 -10.78 0.97 -14.09
C ILE A 146 -9.71 0.76 -13.04
N SER A 147 -8.50 0.34 -13.45
CA SER A 147 -7.35 0.27 -12.54
C SER A 147 -6.93 1.66 -12.06
N SER A 148 -6.96 2.67 -12.93
CA SER A 148 -6.79 4.07 -12.53
C SER A 148 -7.88 4.50 -11.52
N GLY A 149 -9.14 4.09 -11.72
CA GLY A 149 -10.22 4.32 -10.77
C GLY A 149 -9.95 3.69 -9.39
N PHE A 150 -9.40 2.48 -9.35
CA PHE A 150 -9.01 1.80 -8.11
C PHE A 150 -7.90 2.57 -7.38
N PHE A 151 -6.77 2.82 -8.04
CA PHE A 151 -5.62 3.50 -7.43
C PHE A 151 -5.92 4.98 -7.12
N GLY A 152 -6.73 5.64 -7.93
CA GLY A 152 -7.23 7.00 -7.66
C GLY A 152 -8.17 7.05 -6.46
N GLY A 153 -9.03 6.04 -6.33
CA GLY A 153 -9.84 5.82 -5.12
C GLY A 153 -8.95 5.63 -3.89
N LEU A 154 -7.95 4.76 -3.99
CA LEU A 154 -6.97 4.47 -2.95
C LEU A 154 -6.20 5.71 -2.48
N MET A 155 -5.72 6.52 -3.43
CA MET A 155 -5.10 7.81 -3.14
C MET A 155 -6.06 8.75 -2.40
N THR A 156 -7.29 8.87 -2.90
CA THR A 156 -8.30 9.78 -2.33
C THR A 156 -8.71 9.33 -0.93
N GLY A 157 -8.94 8.04 -0.71
CA GLY A 157 -9.29 7.45 0.58
C GLY A 157 -8.23 7.70 1.66
N ARG A 158 -6.94 7.69 1.28
CA ARG A 158 -5.83 7.96 2.19
C ARG A 158 -5.87 9.37 2.81
N VAL A 159 -6.41 10.35 2.08
CA VAL A 159 -6.50 11.75 2.54
C VAL A 159 -7.90 12.10 3.03
N ALA A 160 -8.93 11.79 2.24
CA ALA A 160 -10.31 12.19 2.51
C ALA A 160 -10.89 11.52 3.76
N LEU A 161 -10.53 10.26 4.03
CA LEU A 161 -11.05 9.53 5.19
C LEU A 161 -10.27 9.78 6.47
N LEU A 162 -9.20 10.57 6.44
CA LEU A 162 -8.37 10.85 7.63
C LEU A 162 -9.21 11.41 8.80
N TRP A 163 -10.15 12.31 8.51
CA TRP A 163 -11.06 12.85 9.53
C TRP A 163 -12.02 11.80 10.11
N VAL A 164 -12.53 10.91 9.25
CA VAL A 164 -13.42 9.80 9.65
C VAL A 164 -12.67 8.82 10.55
N ASN A 165 -11.44 8.47 10.17
CA ASN A 165 -10.55 7.58 10.92
C ASN A 165 -10.32 8.10 12.35
N ARG A 166 -10.06 9.40 12.49
CA ARG A 166 -9.87 10.07 13.79
C ARG A 166 -11.14 10.07 14.64
N LYS A 167 -12.31 10.29 14.03
CA LYS A 167 -13.58 10.44 14.75
C LYS A 167 -14.15 9.11 15.24
N VAL A 168 -14.05 8.04 14.44
CA VAL A 168 -14.67 6.74 14.73
C VAL A 168 -13.69 5.80 15.46
N GLY A 169 -12.39 6.01 15.28
CA GLY A 169 -11.32 5.24 15.88
C GLY A 169 -10.80 4.13 14.96
N GLU A 170 -9.46 4.03 14.88
CA GLU A 170 -8.72 3.19 13.93
C GLU A 170 -9.23 1.74 13.86
N ARG A 171 -9.34 1.05 15.02
CA ARG A 171 -9.72 -0.36 15.05
C ARG A 171 -11.13 -0.61 14.50
N ARG A 172 -12.11 0.22 14.85
CA ARG A 172 -13.51 0.06 14.40
C ARG A 172 -13.62 0.34 12.90
N VAL A 173 -12.90 1.35 12.44
CA VAL A 173 -12.91 1.77 11.04
C VAL A 173 -12.35 0.70 10.12
N LEU A 174 -11.27 0.01 10.51
CA LEU A 174 -10.73 -1.11 9.74
C LEU A 174 -11.78 -2.22 9.51
N PHE A 175 -12.55 -2.60 10.53
CA PHE A 175 -13.61 -3.60 10.38
C PHE A 175 -14.76 -3.11 9.50
N ILE A 176 -15.17 -1.84 9.65
CA ILE A 176 -16.22 -1.26 8.81
C ILE A 176 -15.78 -1.24 7.34
N TYR A 177 -14.56 -0.80 7.06
CA TYR A 177 -14.03 -0.76 5.69
C TYR A 177 -13.88 -2.17 5.09
N ALA A 178 -13.42 -3.15 5.88
CA ALA A 178 -13.35 -4.53 5.42
C ALA A 178 -14.73 -5.10 5.06
N LEU A 179 -15.74 -4.91 5.92
CA LEU A 179 -17.10 -5.37 5.66
C LEU A 179 -17.73 -4.71 4.43
N LEU A 180 -17.51 -3.40 4.26
CA LEU A 180 -17.99 -2.66 3.10
C LEU A 180 -17.27 -3.10 1.81
N ALA A 181 -15.95 -3.34 1.87
CA ALA A 181 -15.18 -3.83 0.73
C ALA A 181 -15.69 -5.21 0.27
N ILE A 182 -15.88 -6.15 1.19
CA ILE A 182 -16.45 -7.48 0.90
C ILE A 182 -17.84 -7.35 0.26
N GLY A 183 -18.70 -6.48 0.81
CA GLY A 183 -20.03 -6.22 0.25
C GLY A 183 -19.97 -5.69 -1.19
N LEU A 184 -19.06 -4.76 -1.47
CA LEU A 184 -18.87 -4.20 -2.81
C LEU A 184 -18.28 -5.21 -3.79
N GLU A 185 -17.38 -6.09 -3.34
CA GLU A 185 -16.85 -7.16 -4.18
C GLU A 185 -17.94 -8.14 -4.61
N LEU A 186 -18.84 -8.49 -3.68
CA LEU A 186 -20.03 -9.30 -4.02
C LEU A 186 -20.90 -8.60 -5.07
N VAL A 187 -21.03 -7.27 -5.01
CA VAL A 187 -21.75 -6.50 -6.02
C VAL A 187 -21.03 -6.55 -7.37
N VAL A 188 -19.70 -6.40 -7.41
CA VAL A 188 -18.91 -6.52 -8.65
C VAL A 188 -19.09 -7.91 -9.28
N TRP A 189 -19.21 -8.94 -8.45
CA TRP A 189 -19.39 -10.31 -8.90
C TRP A 189 -20.79 -10.57 -9.44
N LEU A 190 -21.83 -10.27 -8.65
CA LEU A 190 -23.22 -10.61 -8.94
C LEU A 190 -23.86 -9.71 -10.02
N VAL A 191 -23.41 -8.46 -10.15
CA VAL A 191 -24.01 -7.49 -11.07
C VAL A 191 -23.19 -7.38 -12.36
N PRO A 192 -23.71 -7.86 -13.51
CA PRO A 192 -23.01 -7.78 -14.79
C PRO A 192 -23.11 -6.39 -15.43
N SER A 193 -22.48 -5.40 -14.78
CA SER A 193 -22.40 -4.02 -15.26
C SER A 193 -20.95 -3.55 -15.31
N LEU A 194 -20.51 -3.08 -16.48
CA LEU A 194 -19.18 -2.49 -16.67
C LEU A 194 -19.00 -1.24 -15.81
N VAL A 195 -19.97 -0.33 -15.85
CA VAL A 195 -19.93 0.94 -15.11
C VAL A 195 -20.13 0.70 -13.61
N GLY A 196 -21.09 -0.16 -13.24
CA GLY A 196 -21.33 -0.51 -11.83
C GLY A 196 -20.13 -1.18 -11.18
N GLY A 197 -19.46 -2.09 -11.91
CA GLY A 197 -18.21 -2.72 -11.48
C GLY A 197 -17.08 -1.70 -11.32
N ALA A 198 -16.89 -0.81 -12.29
CA ALA A 198 -15.86 0.22 -12.23
C ALA A 198 -16.03 1.16 -11.03
N VAL A 199 -17.26 1.63 -10.78
CA VAL A 199 -17.57 2.50 -9.62
C VAL A 199 -17.36 1.75 -8.31
N SER A 200 -17.81 0.50 -8.21
CA SER A 200 -17.65 -0.31 -7.01
C SER A 200 -16.17 -0.55 -6.69
N VAL A 201 -15.36 -0.86 -7.70
CA VAL A 201 -13.90 -1.01 -7.57
C VAL A 201 -13.23 0.28 -7.12
N SER A 202 -13.62 1.44 -7.67
CA SER A 202 -13.12 2.73 -7.19
C SER A 202 -13.44 2.97 -5.72
N ILE A 203 -14.65 2.63 -5.27
CA ILE A 203 -15.05 2.77 -3.86
C ILE A 203 -14.28 1.78 -2.98
N ILE A 204 -14.06 0.54 -3.43
CA ILE A 204 -13.20 -0.43 -2.74
C ILE A 204 -11.81 0.16 -2.54
N GLY A 205 -11.23 0.78 -3.58
CA GLY A 205 -9.96 1.50 -3.48
C GLY A 205 -9.98 2.57 -2.38
N VAL A 206 -11.02 3.42 -2.35
CA VAL A 206 -11.20 4.45 -1.31
C VAL A 206 -11.22 3.85 0.10
N LEU A 207 -11.89 2.72 0.30
CA LEU A 207 -12.01 2.06 1.60
C LEU A 207 -10.72 1.36 2.04
N LEU A 208 -10.01 0.72 1.10
CA LEU A 208 -8.73 0.05 1.37
C LEU A 208 -7.61 1.05 1.65
N GLY A 209 -7.61 2.20 0.97
CA GLY A 209 -6.52 3.17 1.02
C GLY A 209 -6.00 3.53 2.42
N PRO A 210 -6.83 3.89 3.41
CA PRO A 210 -6.37 4.24 4.75
C PRO A 210 -5.87 3.06 5.59
N MET A 211 -6.14 1.81 5.22
CA MET A 211 -5.84 0.65 6.09
C MET A 211 -4.34 0.45 6.33
N TYR A 212 -3.50 0.61 5.30
CA TYR A 212 -2.04 0.50 5.45
C TYR A 212 -1.46 1.62 6.33
N PRO A 213 -1.73 2.93 6.08
CA PRO A 213 -1.31 4.01 6.98
C PRO A 213 -1.77 3.83 8.42
N ILE A 214 -3.03 3.43 8.65
CA ILE A 214 -3.56 3.17 10.00
C ILE A 214 -2.71 2.10 10.69
N THR A 215 -2.38 1.02 9.99
CA THR A 215 -1.59 -0.08 10.55
C THR A 215 -0.17 0.36 10.91
N MET A 216 0.47 1.19 10.07
CA MET A 216 1.81 1.73 10.34
C MET A 216 1.81 2.71 11.52
N ASN A 217 0.79 3.56 11.64
CA ASN A 217 0.62 4.43 12.80
C ASN A 217 0.36 3.63 14.08
N HIS A 218 -0.43 2.56 13.98
CA HIS A 218 -0.68 1.66 15.10
C HIS A 218 0.61 0.96 15.55
N ALA A 219 1.44 0.49 14.60
CA ALA A 219 2.76 -0.05 14.89
C ALA A 219 3.64 0.97 15.64
N GLY A 220 3.63 2.24 15.22
CA GLY A 220 4.33 3.34 15.91
C GLY A 220 3.88 3.61 17.35
N ARG A 221 2.66 3.22 17.72
CA ARG A 221 2.11 3.39 19.07
C ARG A 221 2.37 2.20 19.99
N VAL A 222 2.39 0.98 19.44
CA VAL A 222 2.48 -0.25 20.22
C VAL A 222 3.93 -0.73 20.35
N LEU A 223 4.78 -0.43 19.38
CA LEU A 223 6.16 -0.92 19.33
C LEU A 223 7.15 0.10 19.93
N PRO A 224 8.19 -0.37 20.62
CA PRO A 224 9.23 0.50 21.13
C PRO A 224 10.02 1.16 20.00
N ALA A 225 10.39 2.44 20.17
CA ALA A 225 10.99 3.27 19.12
C ALA A 225 12.26 2.65 18.51
N TRP A 226 13.11 1.99 19.30
CA TRP A 226 14.35 1.36 18.81
C TRP A 226 14.12 0.09 17.98
N LEU A 227 12.94 -0.54 18.05
CA LEU A 227 12.57 -1.67 17.20
C LEU A 227 11.61 -1.27 16.08
N LEU A 228 11.09 -0.04 16.09
CA LEU A 228 9.99 0.37 15.22
C LEU A 228 10.36 0.25 13.73
N THR A 229 11.45 0.85 13.29
CA THR A 229 11.88 0.81 11.88
C THR A 229 12.16 -0.62 11.41
N GLY A 230 12.81 -1.44 12.25
CA GLY A 230 13.08 -2.85 11.95
C GLY A 230 11.79 -3.70 11.87
N SER A 231 10.84 -3.44 12.78
CA SER A 231 9.55 -4.12 12.80
C SER A 231 8.67 -3.73 11.61
N ILE A 232 8.62 -2.44 11.26
CA ILE A 232 7.95 -1.96 10.05
C ILE A 232 8.58 -2.61 8.81
N GLY A 233 9.90 -2.72 8.76
CA GLY A 233 10.58 -3.43 7.67
C GLY A 233 10.18 -4.91 7.57
N TRP A 234 10.03 -5.59 8.71
CA TRP A 234 9.52 -6.96 8.76
C TRP A 234 8.07 -7.07 8.26
N ILE A 235 7.19 -6.18 8.75
CA ILE A 235 5.78 -6.10 8.35
C ILE A 235 5.65 -5.81 6.85
N ALA A 236 6.38 -4.81 6.34
CA ALA A 236 6.39 -4.44 4.93
C ALA A 236 6.94 -5.58 4.05
N GLY A 237 7.96 -6.30 4.54
CA GLY A 237 8.48 -7.51 3.87
C GLY A 237 7.40 -8.57 3.67
N PHE A 238 6.57 -8.83 4.69
CA PHE A 238 5.41 -9.71 4.59
C PHE A 238 4.34 -9.18 3.64
N GLY A 239 4.13 -7.86 3.59
CA GLY A 239 3.29 -7.21 2.59
C GLY A 239 3.75 -7.52 1.16
N GLN A 240 5.05 -7.42 0.88
CA GLN A 240 5.62 -7.77 -0.42
C GLN A 240 5.55 -9.27 -0.73
N ALA A 241 5.63 -10.13 0.28
CA ALA A 241 5.35 -11.56 0.08
C ALA A 241 3.87 -11.76 -0.32
N GLY A 242 2.95 -11.05 0.33
CA GLY A 242 1.51 -11.06 0.00
C GLY A 242 1.21 -10.62 -1.43
N SER A 243 1.86 -9.55 -1.91
CA SER A 243 1.71 -9.06 -3.30
C SER A 243 2.20 -10.05 -4.36
N ALA A 244 3.06 -10.99 -4.01
CA ALA A 244 3.47 -12.07 -4.91
C ALA A 244 2.55 -13.30 -4.78
N LEU A 245 2.26 -13.72 -3.54
CA LEU A 245 1.56 -14.97 -3.25
C LEU A 245 0.10 -14.95 -3.73
N LEU A 246 -0.69 -13.93 -3.34
CA LEU A 246 -2.12 -13.90 -3.63
C LEU A 246 -2.41 -13.73 -5.14
N PRO A 247 -1.75 -12.83 -5.89
CA PRO A 247 -1.95 -12.75 -7.33
C PRO A 247 -1.50 -14.02 -8.06
N PHE A 248 -0.45 -14.68 -7.59
CA PHE A 248 -0.01 -15.96 -8.16
C PHE A 248 -1.05 -17.06 -7.95
N MET A 249 -1.54 -17.24 -6.72
CA MET A 249 -2.61 -18.19 -6.41
C MET A 249 -3.85 -17.92 -7.27
N THR A 250 -4.25 -16.65 -7.36
CA THR A 250 -5.35 -16.18 -8.20
C THR A 250 -5.14 -16.56 -9.67
N GLY A 251 -3.97 -16.31 -10.23
CA GLY A 251 -3.65 -16.71 -11.61
C GLY A 251 -3.69 -18.21 -11.85
N THR A 252 -3.21 -19.02 -10.91
CA THR A 252 -3.30 -20.49 -11.02
C THR A 252 -4.73 -21.00 -10.98
N ILE A 253 -5.60 -20.38 -10.18
CA ILE A 253 -7.03 -20.71 -10.10
C ILE A 253 -7.74 -20.27 -11.38
N ALA A 254 -7.47 -19.05 -11.86
CA ALA A 254 -8.02 -18.52 -13.12
C ALA A 254 -7.69 -19.43 -14.31
N SER A 255 -6.46 -19.93 -14.38
CA SER A 255 -6.02 -20.82 -15.46
C SER A 255 -6.73 -22.17 -15.46
N LYS A 256 -7.22 -22.65 -14.31
CA LYS A 256 -7.90 -23.96 -14.19
C LYS A 256 -9.43 -23.86 -14.21
N SER A 257 -9.99 -22.82 -13.61
CA SER A 257 -11.45 -22.70 -13.35
C SER A 257 -12.11 -21.57 -14.14
N GLY A 258 -11.33 -20.80 -14.92
CA GLY A 258 -11.79 -19.61 -15.62
C GLY A 258 -11.78 -18.36 -14.74
N ILE A 259 -11.66 -17.19 -15.38
CA ILE A 259 -11.53 -15.87 -14.74
C ILE A 259 -12.77 -15.50 -13.90
N GLY A 260 -13.94 -16.12 -14.20
CA GLY A 260 -15.17 -15.93 -13.42
C GLY A 260 -15.13 -16.47 -11.99
N ALA A 261 -14.20 -17.39 -11.68
CA ALA A 261 -14.01 -17.93 -10.34
C ALA A 261 -13.13 -17.06 -9.42
N LEU A 262 -12.63 -15.92 -9.93
CA LEU A 262 -11.71 -15.06 -9.19
C LEU A 262 -12.37 -14.15 -8.14
N GLN A 263 -13.70 -14.14 -8.06
CA GLN A 263 -14.44 -13.35 -7.08
C GLN A 263 -15.32 -14.25 -6.22
N PRO A 264 -15.52 -13.94 -4.92
CA PRO A 264 -14.91 -12.84 -4.14
C PRO A 264 -13.62 -13.29 -3.43
N LEU A 265 -12.62 -12.41 -3.30
CA LEU A 265 -11.30 -12.70 -2.71
C LEU A 265 -11.09 -11.95 -1.40
#